data_AF-A0A6C0I5I9-F1
#
_entry.id   AF-A0A6C0I5I9-F1
#
_cell.length_a   1.000
_cell.length_b   1.000
_cell.length_c   1.000
_cell.angle_alpha   90.00
_cell.angle_beta   90.00
_cell.angle_gamma   90.00
#
_symmetry.space_group_name_H-M   'P 1'
#
loop_
_entity.id
_entity.type
_entity.pdbx_description
1 polymer ?
#
loop_
_entity_poly.entity_id
_entity_poly.type
_entity_poly.pdbx_seq_one_letter_code
_entity_poly.pdbx_strand_id
1 'polypeptide(L)'
;MNTTQKRFLLFLIGCIGTRALFVWIAKTVDIRYLPYLGYLAILPAIGFFYIFFTKSRETGAEVFGGKIWWNDLRPLHGLIYGLFAYNAIQMNPNSWMYLLADVLVGLVSFLWHHSSVGSFRQLFV
;
A
#
# COMPACT_ATOMS: atom_id res chain seq x y z
N MET A 1 2.39 23.49 8.55
CA MET A 1 2.39 22.42 7.52
C MET A 1 1.41 22.76 6.43
N ASN A 2 1.92 22.97 5.21
CA ASN A 2 1.08 23.15 4.03
C ASN A 2 0.36 21.82 3.67
N THR A 3 -0.64 21.88 2.80
CA THR A 3 -1.46 20.72 2.43
C THR A 3 -0.62 19.61 1.78
N THR A 4 0.38 19.96 0.98
CA THR A 4 1.32 19.02 0.34
C THR A 4 2.14 18.25 1.37
N GLN A 5 2.72 18.93 2.37
CA GLN A 5 3.45 18.31 3.48
C GLN A 5 2.56 17.34 4.28
N LYS A 6 1.28 17.70 4.54
CA LYS A 6 0.31 16.81 5.21
C LYS A 6 0.06 15.53 4.42
N ARG A 7 -0.14 15.64 3.10
CA ARG A 7 -0.34 14.49 2.21
C ARG A 7 0.89 13.58 2.17
N PHE A 8 2.09 14.16 2.13
CA PHE A 8 3.34 13.41 2.11
C PHE A 8 3.53 12.65 3.43
N LEU A 9 3.28 13.31 4.57
CA LEU A 9 3.37 12.69 5.88
C LEU A 9 2.39 11.52 6.03
N LEU A 10 1.12 11.73 5.65
CA LEU A 10 0.10 10.69 5.67
C LEU A 10 0.46 9.51 4.78
N PHE A 11 1.05 9.75 3.61
CA PHE A 11 1.49 8.66 2.74
C PHE A 11 2.70 7.91 3.32
N LEU A 12 3.77 8.62 3.70
CA LEU A 12 5.02 8.00 4.15
C LEU A 12 4.88 7.32 5.52
N ILE A 13 4.23 7.96 6.48
CA ILE A 13 4.05 7.38 7.82
C ILE A 13 2.80 6.51 7.85
N GLY A 14 1.67 7.03 7.34
CA GLY A 14 0.39 6.32 7.42
C GLY A 14 0.29 5.13 6.47
N CYS A 15 0.62 5.29 5.18
CA CYS A 15 0.52 4.21 4.20
C CYS A 15 1.76 3.31 4.21
N ILE A 16 2.94 3.87 3.93
CA ILE A 16 4.18 3.09 3.83
C ILE A 16 4.57 2.53 5.19
N GLY A 17 4.47 3.31 6.27
CA GLY A 17 4.76 2.84 7.62
C GLY A 17 3.89 1.68 8.08
N THR A 18 2.55 1.75 7.88
CA THR A 18 1.66 0.64 8.25
C THR A 18 1.89 -0.61 7.40
N ARG A 19 2.19 -0.46 6.10
CA ARG A 19 2.55 -1.59 5.23
C ARG A 19 3.88 -2.22 5.64
N ALA A 20 4.89 -1.42 5.97
CA ALA A 20 6.17 -1.92 6.47
C ALA A 20 6.03 -2.64 7.81
N LEU A 21 5.15 -2.15 8.70
CA LEU A 21 4.79 -2.85 9.93
C LEU A 21 4.16 -4.21 9.61
N PHE A 22 3.27 -4.29 8.62
CA PHE A 22 2.66 -5.54 8.22
C PHE A 22 3.68 -6.55 7.65
N VAL A 23 4.66 -6.08 6.87
CA VAL A 23 5.83 -6.89 6.44
C VAL A 23 6.57 -7.44 7.65
N TRP A 24 6.90 -6.58 8.62
CA TRP A 24 7.65 -6.96 9.81
C TRP A 24 6.91 -8.04 10.60
N ILE A 25 5.60 -7.85 10.87
CA ILE A 25 4.75 -8.84 11.54
C ILE A 25 4.77 -10.16 10.77
N ALA A 26 4.52 -10.13 9.45
CA ALA A 26 4.48 -11.34 8.63
C ALA A 26 5.82 -12.08 8.57
N LYS A 27 6.95 -11.36 8.72
CA LYS A 27 8.29 -11.93 8.74
C LYS A 27 8.65 -12.58 10.09
N THR A 28 8.15 -12.03 11.19
CA THR A 28 8.54 -12.47 12.55
C THR A 28 7.53 -13.39 13.22
N VAL A 29 6.30 -13.46 12.72
CA VAL A 29 5.25 -14.30 13.31
C VAL A 29 5.60 -15.78 13.19
N ASP A 30 5.17 -16.58 14.16
CA ASP A 30 5.21 -18.04 14.05
C ASP A 30 4.37 -18.51 12.85
N ILE A 31 4.91 -19.47 12.11
CA ILE A 31 4.36 -20.01 10.87
C ILE A 31 2.92 -20.50 11.01
N ARG A 32 2.51 -20.95 12.20
CA ARG A 32 1.14 -21.40 12.50
C ARG A 32 0.12 -20.27 12.45
N TYR A 33 0.54 -19.03 12.69
CA TYR A 33 -0.36 -17.87 12.63
C TYR A 33 -0.34 -17.16 11.27
N LEU A 34 0.59 -17.51 10.40
CA LEU A 34 0.73 -16.90 9.08
C LEU A 34 -0.54 -17.03 8.22
N PRO A 35 -1.29 -18.16 8.24
CA PRO A 35 -2.56 -18.26 7.53
C PRO A 35 -3.59 -17.21 7.95
N TYR A 36 -3.67 -16.85 9.23
CA TYR A 36 -4.58 -15.80 9.69
C TYR A 36 -4.25 -14.44 9.08
N LEU A 37 -2.96 -14.11 8.96
CA LEU A 37 -2.53 -12.89 8.26
C LEU A 37 -2.85 -12.97 6.76
N GLY A 38 -2.77 -14.16 6.17
CA GLY A 38 -3.18 -14.40 4.79
C GLY A 38 -4.66 -14.14 4.57
N TYR A 39 -5.54 -14.69 5.42
CA TYR A 39 -6.98 -14.42 5.37
C TYR A 39 -7.30 -12.93 5.59
N LEU A 40 -6.61 -12.27 6.53
CA LEU A 40 -6.73 -10.83 6.73
C LEU A 40 -6.36 -10.04 5.46
N ALA A 41 -5.31 -10.45 4.76
CA ALA A 41 -4.82 -9.80 3.54
C ALA A 41 -5.71 -10.01 2.30
N ILE A 42 -6.66 -10.94 2.32
CA ILE A 42 -7.67 -11.06 1.27
C ILE A 42 -8.56 -9.81 1.22
N LEU A 43 -8.88 -9.22 2.38
CA LEU A 43 -9.72 -8.02 2.47
C LEU A 43 -9.15 -6.84 1.66
N PRO A 44 -7.88 -6.42 1.87
CA PRO A 44 -7.28 -5.39 1.02
C PRO A 44 -7.10 -5.84 -0.43
N ALA A 45 -6.80 -7.12 -0.70
CA ALA A 45 -6.69 -7.62 -2.08
C ALA A 45 -8.00 -7.40 -2.87
N ILE A 46 -9.12 -7.88 -2.34
CA ILE A 46 -10.45 -7.69 -2.93
C ILE A 46 -10.83 -6.21 -2.94
N GLY A 47 -10.57 -5.49 -1.85
CA GLY A 47 -10.85 -4.06 -1.76
C GLY A 47 -10.17 -3.24 -2.85
N PHE A 48 -8.90 -3.50 -3.15
CA PHE A 48 -8.19 -2.81 -4.23
C PHE A 48 -8.81 -3.06 -5.60
N PHE A 49 -9.11 -4.32 -5.93
CA PHE A 49 -9.76 -4.64 -7.20
C PHE A 49 -11.17 -4.05 -7.29
N TYR A 50 -11.97 -4.21 -6.25
CA TYR A 50 -13.33 -3.70 -6.20
C TYR A 50 -13.35 -2.20 -6.46
N ILE A 51 -12.55 -1.42 -5.73
CA ILE A 51 -12.54 0.03 -5.87
C ILE A 51 -12.05 0.45 -7.26
N PHE A 52 -11.04 -0.25 -7.82
CA PHE A 52 -10.54 0.06 -9.16
C PHE A 52 -11.60 -0.19 -10.25
N PHE A 53 -12.22 -1.37 -10.28
CA PHE A 53 -13.19 -1.73 -11.31
C PHE A 53 -14.50 -0.97 -11.20
N THR A 54 -14.97 -0.70 -9.99
CA THR A 54 -16.20 0.07 -9.76
C THR A 54 -15.99 1.57 -9.86
N LYS A 55 -14.74 2.04 -9.88
CA LYS A 55 -14.38 3.46 -9.75
C LYS A 55 -15.06 4.16 -8.56
N SER A 56 -15.39 3.40 -7.51
CA SER A 56 -16.21 3.87 -6.39
C SER A 56 -15.52 4.91 -5.51
N ARG A 57 -14.19 5.06 -5.61
CA ARG A 57 -13.41 6.04 -4.84
C ARG A 57 -12.25 6.63 -5.64
N GLU A 58 -12.50 7.77 -6.26
CA GLU A 58 -11.49 8.56 -7.01
C GLU A 58 -10.85 9.69 -6.17
N THR A 59 -11.48 10.05 -5.04
CA THR A 59 -10.99 11.04 -4.06
C THR A 59 -10.93 10.43 -2.66
N GLY A 60 -10.25 11.09 -1.73
CA GLY A 60 -10.09 10.56 -0.37
C GLY A 60 -9.66 11.60 0.66
N ALA A 61 -9.83 11.25 1.94
CA ALA A 61 -9.39 12.08 3.07
C ALA A 61 -7.86 12.27 3.08
N GLU A 62 -7.12 11.26 2.62
CA GLU A 62 -5.66 11.27 2.50
C GLU A 62 -5.14 12.27 1.48
N VAL A 63 -5.97 12.63 0.49
CA VAL A 63 -5.70 13.66 -0.50
C VAL A 63 -6.55 14.91 -0.24
N PHE A 64 -7.18 15.07 0.93
CA PHE A 64 -8.01 16.23 1.29
C PHE A 64 -9.00 16.61 0.17
N GLY A 65 -9.71 15.62 -0.39
CA GLY A 65 -10.69 15.82 -1.48
C GLY A 65 -10.10 15.93 -2.89
N GLY A 66 -8.77 15.90 -3.03
CA GLY A 66 -8.10 15.82 -4.34
C GLY A 66 -8.26 14.48 -5.04
N LYS A 67 -7.80 14.39 -6.29
CA LYS A 67 -7.75 13.12 -7.03
C LYS A 67 -6.64 12.21 -6.49
N ILE A 68 -6.95 10.93 -6.30
CA ILE A 68 -5.98 9.91 -5.89
C ILE A 68 -5.10 9.55 -7.10
N TRP A 69 -3.81 9.87 -7.04
CA TRP A 69 -2.89 9.64 -8.16
C TRP A 69 -2.49 8.17 -8.35
N TRP A 70 -2.55 7.36 -7.28
CA TRP A 70 -2.18 5.94 -7.30
C TRP A 70 -3.35 4.99 -7.56
N ASN A 71 -4.48 5.50 -8.08
CA ASN A 71 -5.65 4.68 -8.35
C ASN A 71 -5.32 3.54 -9.33
N ASP A 72 -4.54 3.82 -10.36
CA ASP A 72 -4.19 2.85 -11.41
C ASP A 72 -3.17 1.80 -10.92
N LEU A 73 -2.54 2.02 -9.77
CA LEU A 73 -1.67 1.04 -9.11
C LEU A 73 -2.44 0.06 -8.23
N ARG A 74 -3.73 0.30 -7.96
CA ARG A 74 -4.56 -0.58 -7.10
C ARG A 74 -4.61 -2.02 -7.61
N PRO A 75 -4.78 -2.32 -8.91
CA PRO A 75 -4.75 -3.71 -9.39
C PRO A 75 -3.43 -4.42 -9.10
N LEU A 76 -2.31 -3.71 -9.21
CA LEU A 76 -0.98 -4.26 -8.90
C LEU A 76 -0.87 -4.57 -7.40
N HIS A 77 -1.24 -3.64 -6.54
CA HIS A 77 -1.28 -3.86 -5.09
C HIS A 77 -2.23 -4.99 -4.71
N GLY A 78 -3.42 -5.06 -5.32
CA GLY A 78 -4.40 -6.13 -5.13
C GLY A 78 -3.83 -7.51 -5.49
N LEU A 79 -3.11 -7.60 -6.62
CA LEU A 79 -2.46 -8.83 -7.04
C LEU A 79 -1.36 -9.26 -6.06
N ILE A 80 -0.51 -8.33 -5.63
CA ILE A 80 0.60 -8.63 -4.70
C ILE A 80 0.04 -9.08 -3.33
N TYR A 81 -0.99 -8.41 -2.82
CA TYR A 81 -1.68 -8.83 -1.59
C TYR A 81 -2.36 -10.19 -1.75
N GLY A 82 -2.94 -10.49 -2.92
CA GLY A 82 -3.48 -11.80 -3.24
C GLY A 82 -2.41 -12.91 -3.24
N LEU A 83 -1.24 -12.63 -3.82
CA LEU A 83 -0.09 -13.56 -3.82
C LEU A 83 0.46 -13.77 -2.41
N PHE A 84 0.55 -12.71 -1.60
CA PHE A 84 0.87 -12.82 -0.19
C PHE A 84 -0.15 -13.73 0.52
N ALA A 85 -1.45 -13.44 0.38
CA ALA A 85 -2.51 -14.19 1.03
C ALA A 85 -2.46 -15.69 0.68
N TYR A 86 -2.33 -16.00 -0.60
CA TYR A 86 -2.22 -17.37 -1.10
C TYR A 86 -1.03 -18.13 -0.50
N ASN A 87 0.15 -17.50 -0.44
CA ASN A 87 1.35 -18.11 0.11
C ASN A 87 1.30 -18.20 1.64
N ALA A 88 0.75 -17.18 2.32
CA ALA A 88 0.63 -17.15 3.76
C ALA A 88 -0.33 -18.23 4.29
N ILE A 89 -1.44 -18.47 3.59
CA ILE A 89 -2.40 -19.55 3.91
C ILE A 89 -1.76 -20.93 3.77
N GLN A 90 -0.85 -21.10 2.81
CA GLN A 90 -0.04 -22.31 2.65
C GLN A 90 1.16 -22.38 3.60
N MET A 91 1.22 -21.48 4.59
CA MET A 91 2.28 -21.43 5.58
C MET A 91 3.68 -21.25 4.97
N ASN A 92 3.80 -20.57 3.82
CA ASN A 92 5.11 -20.29 3.23
C ASN A 92 5.82 -19.18 4.02
N PRO A 93 6.94 -19.47 4.72
CA PRO A 93 7.63 -18.49 5.57
C PRO A 93 8.22 -17.32 4.79
N ASN A 94 8.36 -17.42 3.47
CA ASN A 94 8.88 -16.35 2.62
C ASN A 94 7.76 -15.46 2.04
N SER A 95 6.49 -15.69 2.39
CA SER A 95 5.36 -14.89 1.90
C SER A 95 5.49 -13.39 2.19
N TRP A 96 6.14 -12.98 3.29
CA TRP A 96 6.40 -11.57 3.61
C TRP A 96 7.14 -10.82 2.50
N MET A 97 7.87 -11.51 1.62
CA MET A 97 8.56 -10.90 0.47
C MET A 97 7.59 -10.23 -0.50
N TYR A 98 6.36 -10.76 -0.65
CA TYR A 98 5.32 -10.12 -1.45
C TYR A 98 4.90 -8.78 -0.85
N LEU A 99 4.66 -8.73 0.46
CA LEU A 99 4.36 -7.46 1.15
C LEU A 99 5.53 -6.48 1.08
N LEU A 100 6.78 -6.96 1.11
CA LEU A 100 7.94 -6.09 0.93
C LEU A 100 7.97 -5.49 -0.48
N ALA A 101 7.71 -6.31 -1.51
CA ALA A 101 7.61 -5.82 -2.88
C ALA A 101 6.51 -4.76 -3.01
N ASP A 102 5.36 -4.95 -2.34
CA ASP A 102 4.28 -3.97 -2.30
C ASP A 102 4.71 -2.61 -1.72
N VAL A 103 5.45 -2.62 -0.60
CA VAL A 103 6.03 -1.42 0.02
C VAL A 103 6.98 -0.71 -0.92
N LEU A 104 7.87 -1.46 -1.59
CA LEU A 104 8.83 -0.90 -2.53
C LEU A 104 8.15 -0.28 -3.74
N VAL A 105 7.15 -0.95 -4.32
CA VAL A 105 6.33 -0.40 -5.41
C VAL A 105 5.67 0.90 -4.96
N GLY A 106 5.02 0.90 -3.80
CA GLY A 106 4.36 2.10 -3.26
C GLY A 106 5.33 3.29 -3.07
N LEU A 107 6.51 3.03 -2.51
CA LEU A 107 7.53 4.05 -2.27
C LEU A 107 8.13 4.58 -3.58
N VAL A 108 8.51 3.70 -4.50
CA VAL A 108 9.09 4.08 -5.80
C VAL A 108 8.07 4.89 -6.62
N SER A 109 6.81 4.45 -6.69
CA SER A 109 5.77 5.18 -7.40
C SER A 109 5.50 6.56 -6.79
N PHE A 110 5.55 6.69 -5.47
CA PHE A 110 5.41 7.97 -4.78
C PHE A 110 6.55 8.94 -5.14
N LEU A 111 7.80 8.47 -5.06
CA LEU A 111 8.97 9.29 -5.39
C LEU A 111 8.94 9.72 -6.86
N TRP A 112 8.58 8.80 -7.77
CA TRP A 112 8.47 9.08 -9.19
C TRP A 112 7.39 10.13 -9.49
N HIS A 113 6.16 9.93 -9.01
CA HIS A 113 5.04 10.84 -9.26
C HIS A 113 5.31 12.26 -8.75
N HIS A 114 5.82 12.38 -7.52
CA HIS A 114 6.10 13.69 -6.95
C HIS A 114 7.34 14.37 -7.54
N SER A 115 8.27 13.60 -8.12
CA SER A 115 9.38 14.15 -8.89
C SER A 115 8.90 14.70 -10.23
N SER A 116 8.07 13.93 -10.96
CA SER A 116 7.61 14.31 -12.29
C SER A 116 6.66 15.51 -12.27
N VAL A 117 5.82 15.62 -11.24
CA VAL A 117 4.89 16.77 -11.06
C VAL A 117 5.58 17.95 -10.35
N GLY A 118 6.85 17.82 -9.94
CA GLY A 118 7.61 18.88 -9.28
C GLY A 118 7.10 19.24 -7.88
N SER A 119 6.35 18.34 -7.23
CA SER A 119 5.73 18.58 -5.92
C SER A 119 6.76 18.83 -4.80
N PHE A 120 7.98 18.32 -4.94
CA PHE A 120 9.06 18.53 -3.96
C PHE A 120 9.43 20.00 -3.76
N ARG A 121 9.26 20.85 -4.78
CA ARG A 121 9.50 22.30 -4.64
C ARG A 121 8.57 22.94 -3.62
N GLN A 122 7.36 22.39 -3.45
CA GLN A 122 6.36 22.89 -2.51
C GLN A 122 6.63 22.45 -1.07
N LEU A 123 7.69 21.67 -0.79
CA LEU A 123 8.03 21.28 0.58
C LEU A 123 8.83 22.35 1.32
N PHE A 124 9.52 23.22 0.58
CA PHE A 124 10.42 24.27 1.10
C PHE A 124 9.80 25.67 1.04
N VAL A 125 8.54 25.76 0.61
CA VAL A 125 7.71 26.99 0.56
C VAL A 125 6.62 26.86 1.62
#